data_AF-A0AAU6MGY2-F1
#
_entry.id   AF-A0AAU6MGY2-F1
#
_cell.length_a   1.000
_cell.length_b   1.000
_cell.length_c   1.000
_cell.angle_alpha   90.00
_cell.angle_beta   90.00
_cell.angle_gamma   90.00
#
_symmetry.space_group_name_H-M   'P 1'
#
loop_
_entity.id
_entity.type
_entity.pdbx_description
1 polymer ?
#
loop_
_entity_poly.entity_id
_entity_poly.type
_entity_poly.pdbx_seq_one_letter_code
_entity_poly.pdbx_strand_id
1 'polypeptide(L)'
;MDVFEAAYCGDAAAVRAALDAGCDVTAVDAYGWSPLHRAAMGAEADPARAAAVLAALLDAGAPVEQPGGDGRTALYLAAEFSQSPEAVELLIARGADPDVTDGHGNHITVNAWVPEVAALLAAAAGVAPPAPAQVEPVPERRLSRAEWRAVEKRIGVVLDGLEAAGFVALADAGTTQSDGFDDCSEAAGERAEGPDGLVGFCYYTRQDAARARRTGHLLLAFWGAPDGSPRTMERAGGLVVGAFREAGFRVHWNGTGDSRPSVDLTG
;
A
#
# COMPACT_ATOMS: atom_id res chain seq x y z
N MET A 1 24.83 15.45 -5.56
CA MET A 1 23.62 15.46 -4.72
C MET A 1 22.92 16.76 -4.95
N ASP A 2 21.71 16.71 -5.52
CA ASP A 2 20.85 17.88 -5.62
C ASP A 2 20.10 18.11 -4.29
N VAL A 3 19.33 19.20 -4.20
CA VAL A 3 18.61 19.56 -2.96
C VAL A 3 17.52 18.54 -2.60
N PHE A 4 16.94 17.84 -3.59
CA PHE A 4 15.86 16.88 -3.37
C PHE A 4 16.40 15.59 -2.76
N GLU A 5 17.51 15.08 -3.30
CA GLU A 5 18.24 13.93 -2.76
C GLU A 5 18.81 14.26 -1.37
N ALA A 6 19.40 15.45 -1.20
CA ALA A 6 19.90 15.90 0.10
C ALA A 6 18.78 15.96 1.15
N ALA A 7 17.61 16.49 0.77
CA ALA A 7 16.47 16.59 1.66
C ALA A 7 15.95 15.21 2.07
N TYR A 8 15.80 14.29 1.11
CA TYR A 8 15.37 12.91 1.37
C TYR A 8 16.34 12.15 2.28
N CYS A 9 17.65 12.32 2.08
CA CYS A 9 18.67 11.65 2.90
C CYS A 9 18.88 12.30 4.28
N GLY A 10 18.19 13.39 4.61
CA GLY A 10 18.39 14.12 5.87
C GLY A 10 19.73 14.85 5.95
N ASP A 11 20.35 15.20 4.83
CA ASP A 11 21.62 15.91 4.79
C ASP A 11 21.43 17.42 4.95
N ALA A 12 21.27 17.85 6.22
CA ALA A 12 21.09 19.25 6.56
C ALA A 12 22.25 20.16 6.10
N ALA A 13 23.46 19.65 5.95
CA ALA A 13 24.61 20.44 5.50
C ALA A 13 24.51 20.73 3.99
N ALA A 14 24.20 19.71 3.19
CA ALA A 14 23.99 19.85 1.75
C ALA A 14 22.76 20.72 1.45
N VAL A 15 21.66 20.57 2.21
CA VAL A 15 20.47 21.42 2.07
C VAL A 15 20.80 22.89 2.37
N ARG A 16 21.52 23.18 3.46
CA ARG A 16 21.95 24.56 3.78
C ARG A 16 22.83 25.16 2.70
N ALA A 17 23.79 24.40 2.18
CA ALA A 17 24.64 24.86 1.09
C ALA A 17 23.82 25.19 -0.19
N ALA A 18 22.78 24.41 -0.49
CA ALA A 18 21.88 24.70 -1.60
C ALA A 18 21.06 25.98 -1.36
N LEU A 19 20.53 26.15 -0.15
CA LEU A 19 19.80 27.36 0.25
C LEU A 19 20.68 28.62 0.16
N ASP A 20 21.92 28.56 0.66
CA ASP A 20 22.91 29.64 0.58
C ASP A 20 23.26 30.00 -0.88
N ALA A 21 23.19 29.02 -1.78
CA ALA A 21 23.38 29.21 -3.22
C ALA A 21 22.14 29.79 -3.95
N GLY A 22 21.05 30.07 -3.22
CA GLY A 22 19.82 30.64 -3.78
C GLY A 22 18.87 29.59 -4.37
N CYS A 23 18.89 28.37 -3.84
CA CYS A 23 17.94 27.33 -4.23
C CYS A 23 16.49 27.82 -4.06
N ASP A 24 15.67 27.59 -5.08
CA ASP A 24 14.22 27.81 -5.01
C ASP A 24 13.57 26.68 -4.20
N VAL A 25 13.13 27.01 -2.99
CA VAL A 25 12.45 26.07 -2.08
C VAL A 25 11.07 25.61 -2.57
N THR A 26 10.52 26.26 -3.60
CA THR A 26 9.24 25.90 -4.22
C THR A 26 9.41 25.00 -5.45
N ALA A 27 10.64 24.85 -5.94
CA ALA A 27 10.95 23.99 -7.08
C ALA A 27 10.51 22.55 -6.80
N VAL A 28 10.09 21.85 -7.85
CA VAL A 28 9.66 20.46 -7.77
C VAL A 28 10.55 19.57 -8.64
N ASP A 29 10.74 18.33 -8.20
CA ASP A 29 11.44 17.32 -8.98
C ASP A 29 10.54 16.71 -10.08
N ALA A 30 11.04 15.67 -10.77
CA ALA A 30 10.32 14.98 -11.85
C ALA A 30 9.00 14.33 -11.43
N TYR A 31 8.76 14.18 -10.12
CA TYR A 31 7.55 13.60 -9.55
C TYR A 31 6.62 14.65 -8.95
N GLY A 32 6.95 15.95 -9.09
CA GLY A 32 6.15 17.03 -8.52
C GLY A 32 6.40 17.26 -7.03
N TRP A 33 7.50 16.74 -6.46
CA TRP A 33 7.81 16.91 -5.04
C TRP A 33 8.78 18.06 -4.80
N SER A 34 8.43 18.94 -3.87
CA SER A 34 9.36 19.98 -3.39
C SER A 34 10.41 19.40 -2.42
N PRO A 35 11.49 20.13 -2.10
CA PRO A 35 12.45 19.68 -1.09
C PRO A 35 11.79 19.39 0.27
N LEU A 36 10.73 20.14 0.62
CA LEU A 36 10.00 19.93 1.87
C LEU A 36 9.27 18.58 1.89
N HIS A 37 8.67 18.17 0.77
CA HIS A 37 8.06 16.85 0.61
C HIS A 37 9.11 15.73 0.71
N ARG A 38 10.27 15.91 0.06
CA ARG A 38 11.37 14.95 0.10
C ARG A 38 11.90 14.74 1.52
N ALA A 39 12.05 15.83 2.28
CA ALA A 39 12.44 15.76 3.69
C ALA A 39 11.40 15.02 4.55
N ALA A 40 10.10 15.22 4.30
CA ALA A 40 9.03 14.53 5.01
C ALA A 40 9.06 13.00 4.75
N MET A 41 9.28 12.57 3.50
CA MET A 41 9.43 11.15 3.16
C MET A 41 10.69 10.52 3.77
N GLY A 42 11.78 11.29 3.90
CA GLY A 42 13.03 10.84 4.51
C GLY A 42 12.94 10.52 6.02
N ALA A 43 11.84 10.90 6.68
CA ALA A 43 11.64 10.67 8.11
C ALA A 43 11.52 9.19 8.49
N GLU A 44 11.27 8.29 7.53
CA GLU A 44 11.29 6.84 7.75
C GLU A 44 12.69 6.35 8.17
N ALA A 45 13.74 6.88 7.54
CA ALA A 45 15.11 6.40 7.73
C ALA A 45 15.77 6.99 8.98
N ASP A 46 15.58 8.28 9.23
CA ASP A 46 16.13 8.98 10.40
C ASP A 46 15.26 10.21 10.75
N PRO A 47 14.31 10.07 11.70
CA PRO A 47 13.39 11.14 12.06
C PRO A 47 14.08 12.44 12.53
N ALA A 48 15.20 12.32 13.24
CA ALA A 48 15.91 13.47 13.79
C ALA A 48 16.59 14.29 12.67
N ARG A 49 17.18 13.61 11.68
CA ARG A 49 17.80 14.27 10.53
C ARG A 49 16.74 14.88 9.60
N ALA A 50 15.63 14.19 9.39
CA ALA A 50 14.50 14.73 8.64
C ALA A 50 13.94 16.01 9.30
N ALA A 51 13.74 16.02 10.62
CA ALA A 51 13.29 17.21 11.35
C ALA A 51 14.25 18.41 11.19
N ALA A 52 15.56 18.18 11.22
CA ALA A 52 16.56 19.23 11.01
C ALA A 52 16.50 19.83 9.60
N VAL A 53 16.28 18.99 8.58
CA VAL A 53 16.10 19.45 7.19
C VAL A 53 14.78 20.20 7.02
N LEU A 54 13.67 19.66 7.53
CA LEU A 54 12.35 20.29 7.50
C LEU A 54 12.41 21.69 8.10
N ALA A 55 13.04 21.83 9.27
CA ALA A 55 13.23 23.12 9.92
C ALA A 55 14.02 24.10 9.04
N ALA A 56 15.13 23.66 8.44
CA ALA A 56 15.95 24.51 7.57
C ALA A 56 15.18 25.00 6.32
N LEU A 57 14.39 24.12 5.69
CA LEU A 57 13.59 24.47 4.52
C LEU A 57 12.46 25.44 4.88
N LEU A 58 11.76 25.21 5.99
CA LEU A 58 10.70 26.10 6.48
C LEU A 58 11.26 27.46 6.92
N ASP A 59 12.43 27.49 7.56
CA ASP A 59 13.13 28.74 7.93
C ASP A 59 13.54 29.55 6.68
N ALA A 60 13.84 28.87 5.58
CA ALA A 60 14.09 29.47 4.27
C ALA A 60 12.81 29.86 3.49
N GLY A 61 11.63 29.70 4.10
CA GLY A 61 10.36 30.12 3.51
C GLY A 61 9.70 29.09 2.59
N ALA A 62 10.05 27.80 2.70
CA ALA A 62 9.32 26.76 2.01
C ALA A 62 7.81 26.82 2.40
N PRO A 63 6.89 26.83 1.42
CA PRO A 63 5.46 26.87 1.73
C PRO A 63 5.02 25.55 2.36
N VAL A 64 4.54 25.63 3.61
CA VAL A 64 4.12 24.46 4.39
C VAL A 64 2.95 23.70 3.72
N GLU A 65 2.05 24.44 3.07
CA GLU A 65 0.86 23.93 2.37
C GLU A 65 1.07 23.71 0.86
N GLN A 66 2.31 23.66 0.37
CA GLN A 66 2.53 23.35 -1.04
C GLN A 66 2.01 21.93 -1.33
N PRO A 67 1.08 21.74 -2.27
CA PRO A 67 0.69 20.39 -2.68
C PRO A 67 1.81 19.79 -3.53
N GLY A 68 2.11 18.52 -3.30
CA GLY A 68 3.02 17.77 -4.14
C GLY A 68 2.35 17.12 -5.34
N GLY A 69 3.07 16.20 -6.00
CA GLY A 69 2.68 15.66 -7.32
C GLY A 69 1.34 14.93 -7.37
N ASP A 70 0.86 14.41 -6.23
CA ASP A 70 -0.43 13.74 -6.09
C ASP A 70 -1.42 14.47 -5.18
N GLY A 71 -1.13 15.74 -4.85
CA GLY A 71 -1.95 16.57 -3.98
C GLY A 71 -1.67 16.42 -2.48
N ARG A 72 -0.83 15.47 -2.05
CA ARG A 72 -0.42 15.35 -0.63
C ARG A 72 0.51 16.50 -0.23
N THR A 73 0.34 17.01 1.00
CA THR A 73 1.21 18.02 1.62
C THR A 73 2.41 17.36 2.31
N ALA A 74 3.39 18.17 2.73
CA ALA A 74 4.51 17.67 3.53
C ALA A 74 4.06 17.04 4.86
N LEU A 75 3.00 17.56 5.50
CA LEU A 75 2.43 16.96 6.71
C LEU A 75 1.85 15.58 6.42
N TYR A 76 1.13 15.42 5.31
CA TYR A 76 0.59 14.12 4.90
C TYR A 76 1.69 13.07 4.74
N LEU A 77 2.76 13.42 4.02
CA LEU A 77 3.89 12.51 3.83
C LEU A 77 4.61 12.21 5.16
N ALA A 78 4.78 13.19 6.04
CA ALA A 78 5.39 12.96 7.34
C ALA A 78 4.55 12.00 8.20
N ALA A 79 3.22 12.10 8.14
CA ALA A 79 2.31 11.19 8.83
C ALA A 79 2.45 9.74 8.32
N GLU A 80 2.62 9.57 7.02
CA GLU A 80 2.72 8.26 6.35
C GLU A 80 4.05 7.56 6.58
N PHE A 81 5.16 8.31 6.53
CA PHE A 81 6.51 7.74 6.53
C PHE A 81 7.23 7.83 7.88
N SER A 82 6.86 8.75 8.77
CA SER A 82 7.64 8.96 10.00
C SER A 82 7.41 7.84 11.01
N GLN A 83 8.51 7.40 11.63
CA GLN A 83 8.50 6.42 12.71
C GLN A 83 8.23 7.05 14.09
N SER A 84 8.10 8.38 14.16
CA SER A 84 7.95 9.12 15.41
C SER A 84 7.30 10.50 15.20
N PRO A 85 6.78 11.16 16.25
CA PRO A 85 5.96 12.37 16.10
C PRO A 85 6.72 13.63 15.67
N GLU A 86 8.05 13.70 15.77
CA GLU A 86 8.82 14.95 15.73
C GLU A 86 8.66 15.74 14.42
N ALA A 87 8.64 15.05 13.27
CA ALA A 87 8.43 15.70 11.97
C ALA A 87 7.01 16.27 11.84
N VAL A 88 6.02 15.53 12.35
CA VAL A 88 4.61 15.90 12.36
C VAL A 88 4.35 17.07 13.31
N GLU A 89 4.90 17.01 14.52
CA GLU A 89 4.87 18.09 15.51
C GLU A 89 5.49 19.37 14.96
N LEU A 90 6.65 19.27 14.30
CA LEU A 90 7.31 20.42 13.68
C LEU A 90 6.43 21.04 12.61
N LEU A 91 5.86 20.26 11.70
CA LEU A 91 5.03 20.77 10.62
C LEU A 91 3.75 21.43 11.15
N ILE A 92 3.06 20.80 12.11
CA ILE A 92 1.89 21.39 12.79
C ILE A 92 2.28 22.70 13.49
N ALA A 93 3.40 22.73 14.22
CA ALA A 93 3.89 23.93 14.89
C ALA A 93 4.24 25.07 13.91
N ARG A 94 4.47 24.73 12.63
CA ARG A 94 4.77 25.65 11.54
C ARG A 94 3.54 26.02 10.72
N GLY A 95 2.35 25.64 11.20
CA GLY A 95 1.07 26.03 10.64
C GLY A 95 0.51 25.08 9.58
N ALA A 96 1.01 23.84 9.52
CA ALA A 96 0.44 22.83 8.64
C ALA A 96 -0.99 22.46 9.06
N ASP A 97 -1.90 22.31 8.10
CA ASP A 97 -3.28 21.89 8.31
C ASP A 97 -3.37 20.37 8.59
N PRO A 98 -3.77 19.95 9.82
CA PRO A 98 -3.91 18.54 10.16
C PRO A 98 -5.19 17.89 9.64
N ASP A 99 -6.14 18.64 9.06
CA ASP A 99 -7.42 18.14 8.54
C ASP A 99 -7.39 18.04 7.00
N VAL A 100 -6.49 17.19 6.49
CA VAL A 100 -6.25 17.01 5.06
C VAL A 100 -6.50 15.58 4.59
N THR A 101 -6.87 15.43 3.32
CA THR A 101 -7.10 14.14 2.65
C THR A 101 -6.19 13.95 1.44
N ASP A 102 -5.80 12.71 1.12
CA ASP A 102 -5.14 12.40 -0.15
C ASP A 102 -6.13 12.47 -1.34
N GLY A 103 -5.62 12.22 -2.55
CA GLY A 103 -6.43 12.13 -3.77
C GLY A 103 -7.48 11.00 -3.78
N HIS A 104 -7.47 10.10 -2.80
CA HIS A 104 -8.47 9.03 -2.62
C HIS A 104 -9.54 9.40 -1.58
N GLY A 105 -9.43 10.56 -0.93
CA GLY A 105 -10.31 10.99 0.15
C GLY A 105 -9.96 10.38 1.51
N ASN A 106 -8.80 9.73 1.65
CA ASN A 106 -8.34 9.22 2.94
C ASN A 106 -7.79 10.37 3.77
N HIS A 107 -8.44 10.63 4.90
CA HIS A 107 -7.93 11.57 5.90
C HIS A 107 -6.53 11.16 6.37
N ILE A 108 -5.66 12.13 6.63
CA ILE A 108 -4.25 11.94 7.01
C ILE A 108 -4.04 10.96 8.18
N THR A 109 -4.99 10.89 9.10
CA THR A 109 -4.94 9.93 10.23
C THR A 109 -5.03 8.47 9.81
N VAL A 110 -5.64 8.16 8.65
CA VAL A 110 -5.83 6.78 8.18
C VAL A 110 -4.50 6.16 7.74
N ASN A 111 -3.61 6.98 7.16
CA ASN A 111 -2.31 6.54 6.68
C ASN A 111 -1.18 6.80 7.70
N ALA A 112 -1.51 7.26 8.91
CA ALA A 112 -0.57 7.36 10.02
C ALA A 112 -0.43 6.01 10.73
N TRP A 113 0.57 5.21 10.34
CA TRP A 113 0.78 3.84 10.85
C TRP A 113 1.31 3.80 12.29
N VAL A 114 1.93 4.88 12.75
CA VAL A 114 2.41 5.03 14.13
C VAL A 114 1.24 5.52 15.01
N PRO A 115 0.81 4.75 16.03
CA PRO A 115 -0.35 5.11 16.85
C PRO A 115 -0.23 6.49 17.51
N GLU A 116 0.97 6.87 17.94
CA GLU A 116 1.26 8.18 18.53
C GLU A 116 1.05 9.31 17.52
N VAL A 117 1.49 9.12 16.27
CA VAL A 117 1.30 10.08 15.17
C VAL A 117 -0.17 10.20 14.81
N ALA A 118 -0.87 9.07 14.68
CA ALA A 118 -2.31 9.04 14.40
C ALA A 118 -3.12 9.75 15.49
N ALA A 119 -2.78 9.54 16.76
CA ALA A 119 -3.43 10.19 17.89
C ALA A 119 -3.14 11.71 17.93
N LEU A 120 -1.89 12.11 17.64
CA LEU A 120 -1.50 13.52 17.54
C LEU A 120 -2.31 14.24 16.46
N LEU A 121 -2.35 13.69 15.25
CA LEU A 121 -3.10 14.26 14.12
C LEU A 121 -4.59 14.32 14.40
N ALA A 122 -5.17 13.28 15.00
CA ALA A 122 -6.58 13.26 15.34
C ALA A 122 -6.93 14.35 16.36
N ALA A 123 -6.09 14.52 17.39
CA ALA A 123 -6.25 15.59 18.36
C ALA A 123 -6.11 16.98 17.72
N ALA A 124 -5.14 17.15 16.81
CA ALA A 124 -4.89 18.41 16.11
C ALA A 124 -6.04 18.78 15.14
N ALA A 125 -6.61 17.81 14.44
CA ALA A 125 -7.74 17.98 13.54
C ALA A 125 -9.10 18.04 14.25
N GLY A 126 -9.17 17.72 15.55
CA GLY A 126 -10.43 17.64 16.28
C GLY A 126 -11.34 16.47 15.83
N VAL A 127 -10.74 15.45 15.23
CA VAL A 127 -11.43 14.24 14.76
C VAL A 127 -11.16 13.08 15.72
N ALA A 128 -12.00 12.04 15.67
CA ALA A 128 -11.73 10.84 16.44
C ALA A 128 -10.43 10.17 15.92
N PRO A 129 -9.58 9.64 16.82
CA PRO A 129 -8.44 8.84 16.38
C PRO A 129 -8.94 7.67 15.52
N PRO A 130 -8.16 7.26 14.49
CA PRO A 130 -8.55 6.14 13.68
C PRO A 130 -8.76 4.95 14.62
N ALA A 131 -9.90 4.28 14.48
CA ALA A 131 -10.12 3.04 15.22
C ALA A 131 -8.95 2.10 14.87
N PRO A 132 -8.31 1.44 15.86
CA PRO A 132 -7.28 0.46 15.55
C PRO A 132 -7.85 -0.50 14.52
N ALA A 133 -7.09 -0.78 13.45
CA ALA A 133 -7.53 -1.62 12.35
C ALA A 133 -8.21 -2.88 12.91
N GLN A 134 -9.53 -2.91 12.86
CA GLN A 134 -10.29 -4.03 13.37
C GLN A 134 -10.10 -5.15 12.37
N VAL A 135 -9.09 -6.00 12.59
CA VAL A 135 -9.12 -7.35 12.04
C VAL A 135 -10.27 -8.02 12.79
N GLU A 136 -11.50 -7.85 12.29
CA GLU A 136 -12.61 -8.63 12.80
C GLU A 136 -12.15 -10.09 12.76
N PRO A 137 -12.14 -10.79 13.91
CA PRO A 137 -11.71 -12.18 13.92
C PRO A 137 -12.67 -12.94 13.03
N VAL A 138 -12.21 -13.31 11.83
CA VAL A 138 -13.05 -13.99 10.87
C VAL A 138 -13.42 -15.33 11.50
N PRO A 139 -14.72 -15.61 11.77
CA PRO A 139 -15.10 -16.77 12.56
C PRO A 139 -14.53 -18.04 11.92
N GLU A 140 -13.65 -18.73 12.65
CA GLU A 140 -13.00 -19.90 12.12
C GLU A 140 -13.93 -21.11 12.20
N ARG A 141 -14.13 -21.80 11.07
CA ARG A 141 -14.88 -23.05 11.01
C ARG A 141 -14.14 -24.06 10.17
N ARG A 142 -13.78 -25.18 10.79
CA ARG A 142 -13.18 -26.31 10.10
C ARG A 142 -14.16 -26.90 9.08
N LEU A 143 -13.71 -27.03 7.84
CA LEU A 143 -14.48 -27.66 6.77
C LEU A 143 -14.32 -29.19 6.82
N SER A 144 -15.41 -29.91 6.63
CA SER A 144 -15.36 -31.34 6.31
C SER A 144 -14.75 -31.56 4.92
N ARG A 145 -14.34 -32.81 4.64
CA ARG A 145 -13.81 -33.17 3.31
C ARG A 145 -14.85 -32.95 2.20
N ALA A 146 -16.13 -33.14 2.48
CA ALA A 146 -17.20 -32.97 1.50
C ALA A 146 -17.43 -31.48 1.20
N GLU A 147 -17.48 -30.64 2.24
CA GLU A 147 -17.58 -29.18 2.09
C GLU A 147 -16.38 -28.62 1.33
N TRP A 148 -15.16 -29.04 1.68
CA TRP A 148 -13.96 -28.62 0.95
C TRP A 148 -14.06 -28.95 -0.53
N ARG A 149 -14.40 -30.21 -0.90
CA ARG A 149 -14.52 -30.59 -2.32
C ARG A 149 -15.58 -29.78 -3.06
N ALA A 150 -16.70 -29.47 -2.41
CA ALA A 150 -17.75 -28.66 -3.02
C ALA A 150 -17.28 -27.22 -3.27
N VAL A 151 -16.59 -26.63 -2.29
CA VAL A 151 -16.07 -25.26 -2.39
C VAL A 151 -14.89 -25.19 -3.37
N GLU A 152 -13.96 -26.13 -3.34
CA GLU A 152 -12.84 -26.26 -4.26
C GLU A 152 -13.31 -26.32 -5.72
N LYS A 153 -14.40 -27.05 -5.99
CA LYS A 153 -15.03 -27.05 -7.32
C LYS A 153 -15.55 -25.66 -7.71
N ARG A 154 -16.17 -24.91 -6.78
CA ARG A 154 -16.63 -23.54 -7.04
C ARG A 154 -15.45 -22.60 -7.29
N ILE A 155 -14.39 -22.71 -6.50
CA ILE A 155 -13.17 -21.92 -6.68
C ILE A 155 -12.57 -22.17 -8.07
N GLY A 156 -12.49 -23.44 -8.50
CA GLY A 156 -12.00 -23.79 -9.84
C GLY A 156 -12.75 -23.05 -10.96
N VAL A 157 -14.08 -22.97 -10.89
CA VAL A 157 -14.87 -22.21 -11.86
C VAL A 157 -14.51 -20.71 -11.89
N VAL A 158 -14.19 -20.12 -10.74
CA VAL A 158 -13.73 -18.72 -10.67
C VAL A 158 -12.36 -18.56 -11.30
N LEU A 159 -11.43 -19.49 -11.02
CA LEU A 159 -10.08 -19.47 -11.60
C LEU A 159 -10.15 -19.63 -13.13
N ASP A 160 -10.94 -20.57 -13.65
CA ASP A 160 -11.17 -20.74 -15.10
C ASP A 160 -11.70 -19.44 -15.74
N GLY A 161 -12.61 -18.74 -15.05
CA GLY A 161 -13.12 -17.44 -15.48
C GLY A 161 -12.06 -16.33 -15.50
N LEU A 162 -11.15 -16.32 -14.52
CA LEU A 162 -10.01 -15.40 -14.48
C LEU A 162 -9.01 -15.70 -15.60
N GLU A 163 -8.74 -16.98 -15.91
CA GLU A 163 -7.90 -17.36 -17.05
C GLU A 163 -8.47 -16.83 -18.38
N ALA A 164 -9.79 -16.97 -18.58
CA ALA A 164 -10.47 -16.41 -19.75
C ALA A 164 -10.41 -14.87 -19.79
N ALA A 165 -10.25 -14.21 -18.64
CA ALA A 165 -10.06 -12.76 -18.52
C ALA A 165 -8.59 -12.33 -18.65
N GLY A 166 -7.67 -13.25 -18.96
CA GLY A 166 -6.26 -12.97 -19.23
C GLY A 166 -5.34 -13.13 -18.02
N PHE A 167 -5.80 -13.69 -16.89
CA PHE A 167 -4.93 -14.08 -15.78
C PHE A 167 -4.20 -15.40 -16.06
N VAL A 168 -3.13 -15.66 -15.31
CA VAL A 168 -2.74 -17.04 -14.96
C VAL A 168 -3.34 -17.33 -13.58
N ALA A 169 -4.23 -18.34 -13.50
CA ALA A 169 -4.99 -18.58 -12.28
C ALA A 169 -4.87 -20.03 -11.80
N LEU A 170 -4.07 -20.28 -10.75
CA LEU A 170 -3.69 -21.62 -10.35
C LEU A 170 -4.23 -22.03 -8.98
N ALA A 171 -4.75 -23.25 -8.90
CA ALA A 171 -5.09 -23.92 -7.66
C ALA A 171 -3.92 -24.79 -7.16
N ASP A 172 -3.70 -24.82 -5.85
CA ASP A 172 -2.62 -25.60 -5.21
C ASP A 172 -1.22 -25.34 -5.83
N ALA A 173 -0.96 -24.10 -6.27
CA ALA A 173 0.29 -23.69 -6.87
C ALA A 173 1.43 -23.78 -5.84
N GLY A 174 2.42 -24.63 -6.12
CA GLY A 174 3.54 -24.89 -5.23
C GLY A 174 3.14 -25.27 -3.79
N THR A 175 4.08 -25.05 -2.86
CA THR A 175 3.81 -25.21 -1.42
C THR A 175 3.78 -23.87 -0.72
N THR A 176 4.72 -22.97 -1.07
CA THR A 176 4.87 -21.64 -0.50
C THR A 176 4.43 -20.55 -1.50
N GLN A 177 4.35 -19.30 -1.04
CA GLN A 177 4.01 -18.18 -1.92
C GLN A 177 5.05 -18.00 -3.04
N SER A 178 6.34 -18.20 -2.74
CA SER A 178 7.42 -18.13 -3.72
C SER A 178 7.23 -19.20 -4.78
N ASP A 179 7.07 -20.47 -4.37
CA ASP A 179 6.85 -21.58 -5.29
C ASP A 179 5.64 -21.32 -6.20
N GLY A 180 4.52 -20.84 -5.64
CA GLY A 180 3.33 -20.58 -6.43
C GLY A 180 3.48 -19.40 -7.40
N PHE A 181 4.33 -18.42 -7.07
CA PHE A 181 4.68 -17.33 -7.98
C PHE A 181 5.53 -17.82 -9.14
N ASP A 182 6.51 -18.69 -8.85
CA ASP A 182 7.35 -19.33 -9.86
C ASP A 182 6.50 -20.18 -10.82
N ASP A 183 5.60 -21.01 -10.29
CA ASP A 183 4.64 -21.80 -11.09
C ASP A 183 3.78 -20.90 -12.01
N CYS A 184 3.27 -19.76 -11.50
CA CYS A 184 2.51 -18.81 -12.31
C CYS A 184 3.37 -18.15 -13.40
N SER A 185 4.62 -17.84 -13.08
CA SER A 185 5.56 -17.19 -13.99
C SER A 185 5.96 -18.13 -15.13
N GLU A 186 6.20 -19.41 -14.83
CA GLU A 186 6.43 -20.45 -15.83
C GLU A 186 5.22 -20.60 -16.75
N ALA A 187 4.01 -20.76 -16.17
CA ALA A 187 2.78 -20.87 -16.93
C ALA A 187 2.50 -19.63 -17.81
N ALA A 188 2.85 -18.42 -17.35
CA ALA A 188 2.76 -17.20 -18.14
C ALA A 188 3.69 -17.21 -19.36
N GLY A 189 4.92 -17.72 -19.19
CA GLY A 189 5.91 -17.84 -20.26
C GLY A 189 5.54 -18.87 -21.34
N GLU A 190 4.72 -19.86 -20.99
CA GLU A 190 4.23 -20.89 -21.92
C GLU A 190 2.99 -20.48 -22.73
N ARG A 191 2.38 -19.33 -22.42
CA ARG A 191 1.19 -18.84 -23.15
C ARG A 191 1.50 -18.59 -24.62
N ALA A 192 0.58 -19.01 -25.50
CA ALA A 192 0.72 -18.87 -26.96
C ALA A 192 0.88 -17.41 -27.44
N GLU A 193 0.29 -16.47 -26.71
CA GLU A 193 0.36 -15.02 -27.00
C GLU A 193 1.56 -14.35 -26.28
N GLY A 194 2.35 -15.10 -25.50
CA GLY A 194 3.40 -14.55 -24.65
C GLY A 194 2.83 -13.75 -23.46
N PRO A 195 3.62 -12.82 -22.87
CA PRO A 195 3.16 -11.96 -21.78
C PRO A 195 2.19 -10.85 -22.25
N ASP A 196 2.02 -10.66 -23.55
CA ASP A 196 1.11 -9.68 -24.11
C ASP A 196 -0.34 -10.08 -23.78
N GLY A 197 -1.09 -9.15 -23.17
CA GLY A 197 -2.46 -9.40 -22.72
C GLY A 197 -2.57 -10.09 -21.36
N LEU A 198 -1.46 -10.39 -20.68
CA LEU A 198 -1.48 -10.84 -19.28
C LEU A 198 -2.04 -9.73 -18.38
N VAL A 199 -3.09 -10.04 -17.62
CA VAL A 199 -3.64 -9.12 -16.62
C VAL A 199 -2.91 -9.27 -15.28
N GLY A 200 -2.54 -10.48 -14.92
CA GLY A 200 -1.87 -10.78 -13.66
C GLY A 200 -1.94 -12.25 -13.27
N PHE A 201 -1.56 -12.53 -12.04
CA PHE A 201 -1.65 -13.87 -11.42
C PHE A 201 -2.74 -13.89 -10.35
N CYS A 202 -3.36 -15.05 -10.16
CA CYS A 202 -4.25 -15.33 -9.03
C CYS A 202 -4.08 -16.78 -8.60
N TYR A 203 -3.58 -17.03 -7.41
CA TYR A 203 -3.35 -18.41 -6.98
C TYR A 203 -3.53 -18.61 -5.48
N TYR A 204 -3.66 -19.87 -5.07
CA TYR A 204 -3.48 -20.27 -3.69
C TYR A 204 -2.59 -21.49 -3.62
N THR A 205 -1.81 -21.60 -2.54
CA THR A 205 -0.84 -22.70 -2.40
C THR A 205 -1.42 -23.86 -1.62
N ARG A 206 -0.72 -25.00 -1.60
CA ARG A 206 -1.09 -26.13 -0.73
C ARG A 206 -1.12 -25.76 0.75
N GLN A 207 -0.28 -24.81 1.20
CA GLN A 207 -0.33 -24.30 2.57
C GLN A 207 -1.60 -23.46 2.82
N ASP A 208 -1.97 -22.60 1.87
CA ASP A 208 -3.21 -21.82 1.95
C ASP A 208 -4.43 -22.73 1.98
N ALA A 209 -4.50 -23.72 1.09
CA ALA A 209 -5.58 -24.72 1.06
C ALA A 209 -5.67 -25.52 2.37
N ALA A 210 -4.52 -25.95 2.92
CA ALA A 210 -4.49 -26.66 4.19
C ALA A 210 -4.98 -25.78 5.35
N ARG A 211 -4.62 -24.49 5.36
CA ARG A 211 -5.12 -23.50 6.33
C ARG A 211 -6.62 -23.29 6.17
N ALA A 212 -7.09 -23.08 4.95
CA ALA A 212 -8.49 -22.84 4.63
C ALA A 212 -9.39 -24.00 5.07
N ARG A 213 -8.92 -25.26 4.98
CA ARG A 213 -9.66 -26.42 5.52
C ARG A 213 -9.84 -26.36 7.04
N ARG A 214 -8.93 -25.72 7.78
CA ARG A 214 -8.97 -25.59 9.25
C ARG A 214 -9.76 -24.37 9.69
N THR A 215 -9.59 -23.25 8.98
CA THR A 215 -10.15 -21.95 9.37
C THR A 215 -11.45 -21.61 8.64
N GLY A 216 -11.71 -22.24 7.50
CA GLY A 216 -12.82 -21.85 6.62
C GLY A 216 -12.51 -20.61 5.77
N HIS A 217 -11.26 -20.14 5.75
CA HIS A 217 -10.86 -18.92 5.04
C HIS A 217 -9.66 -19.19 4.12
N LEU A 218 -9.84 -18.92 2.82
CA LEU A 218 -8.79 -19.07 1.83
C LEU A 218 -8.13 -17.73 1.53
N LEU A 219 -6.82 -17.65 1.72
CA LEU A 219 -6.04 -16.52 1.25
C LEU A 219 -5.67 -16.73 -0.21
N LEU A 220 -5.92 -15.70 -1.02
CA LEU A 220 -5.51 -15.66 -2.43
C LEU A 220 -4.27 -14.81 -2.56
N ALA A 221 -3.28 -15.33 -3.26
CA ALA A 221 -2.15 -14.57 -3.76
C ALA A 221 -2.53 -13.99 -5.12
N PHE A 222 -2.05 -12.80 -5.43
CA PHE A 222 -2.22 -12.19 -6.73
C PHE A 222 -1.03 -11.30 -7.05
N TRP A 223 -0.86 -11.01 -8.33
CA TRP A 223 0.15 -10.08 -8.82
C TRP A 223 -0.37 -9.38 -10.07
N GLY A 224 -0.07 -8.09 -10.22
CA GLY A 224 -0.51 -7.28 -11.35
C GLY A 224 0.54 -7.18 -12.44
N ALA A 225 0.20 -7.59 -13.66
CA ALA A 225 1.10 -7.44 -14.81
C ALA A 225 1.09 -5.99 -15.35
N PRO A 226 2.18 -5.53 -15.98
CA PRO A 226 3.41 -6.28 -16.28
C PRO A 226 4.49 -6.21 -15.18
N ASP A 227 4.30 -5.40 -14.15
CA ASP A 227 5.41 -4.92 -13.31
C ASP A 227 5.17 -5.02 -11.80
N GLY A 228 3.96 -5.39 -11.36
CA GLY A 228 3.58 -5.38 -9.95
C GLY A 228 3.58 -3.98 -9.34
N SER A 229 3.52 -2.92 -10.15
CA SER A 229 3.35 -1.56 -9.64
C SER A 229 2.07 -1.44 -8.81
N PRO A 230 1.98 -0.49 -7.86
CA PRO A 230 0.78 -0.32 -7.04
C PRO A 230 -0.51 -0.26 -7.87
N ARG A 231 -0.48 0.46 -8.99
CA ARG A 231 -1.61 0.57 -9.92
C ARG A 231 -2.01 -0.77 -10.57
N THR A 232 -1.05 -1.58 -10.98
CA THR A 232 -1.36 -2.88 -11.62
C THR A 232 -1.80 -3.90 -10.58
N MET A 233 -1.23 -3.86 -9.37
CA MET A 233 -1.65 -4.64 -8.22
C MET A 233 -3.10 -4.34 -7.84
N GLU A 234 -3.46 -3.07 -7.60
CA GLU A 234 -4.82 -2.66 -7.26
C GLU A 234 -5.84 -3.10 -8.30
N ARG A 235 -5.51 -2.91 -9.59
CA ARG A 235 -6.37 -3.35 -10.70
C ARG A 235 -6.56 -4.86 -10.70
N ALA A 236 -5.47 -5.64 -10.60
CA ALA A 236 -5.52 -7.10 -10.61
C ALA A 236 -6.28 -7.64 -9.39
N GLY A 237 -5.96 -7.15 -8.20
CA GLY A 237 -6.63 -7.50 -6.95
C GLY A 237 -8.13 -7.19 -6.99
N GLY A 238 -8.51 -6.02 -7.54
CA GLY A 238 -9.91 -5.64 -7.73
C GLY A 238 -10.68 -6.61 -8.63
N LEU A 239 -10.08 -7.06 -9.73
CA LEU A 239 -10.67 -8.05 -10.63
C LEU A 239 -10.80 -9.43 -9.98
N VAL A 240 -9.78 -9.89 -9.26
CA VAL A 240 -9.82 -11.16 -8.51
C VAL A 240 -10.93 -11.12 -7.46
N VAL A 241 -10.96 -10.07 -6.64
CA VAL A 241 -12.00 -9.91 -5.60
C VAL A 241 -13.39 -9.81 -6.22
N GLY A 242 -13.53 -9.10 -7.34
CA GLY A 242 -14.78 -9.02 -8.11
C GLY A 242 -15.28 -10.40 -8.54
N ALA A 243 -14.41 -11.20 -9.18
CA ALA A 243 -14.76 -12.53 -9.67
C ALA A 243 -15.24 -13.48 -8.56
N PHE A 244 -14.57 -13.49 -7.41
CA PHE A 244 -14.99 -14.29 -6.26
C PHE A 244 -16.32 -13.81 -5.66
N ARG A 245 -16.54 -12.49 -5.59
CA ARG A 245 -17.82 -11.92 -5.11
C ARG A 245 -18.97 -12.24 -6.05
N GLU A 246 -18.76 -12.17 -7.36
CA GLU A 246 -19.76 -12.55 -8.37
C GLU A 246 -20.13 -14.04 -8.28
N ALA A 247 -19.16 -14.90 -7.93
CA ALA A 247 -19.40 -16.31 -7.63
C ALA A 247 -20.08 -16.58 -6.26
N GLY A 248 -20.49 -15.51 -5.57
CA GLY A 248 -21.24 -15.56 -4.32
C GLY A 248 -20.38 -15.80 -3.07
N PHE A 249 -19.05 -15.64 -3.15
CA PHE A 249 -18.21 -15.68 -1.96
C PHE A 249 -18.19 -14.32 -1.24
N ARG A 250 -18.12 -14.36 0.09
CA ARG A 250 -17.74 -13.18 0.87
C ARG A 250 -16.22 -13.06 0.83
N VAL A 251 -15.73 -11.87 0.49
CA VAL A 251 -14.29 -11.61 0.33
C VAL A 251 -13.90 -10.35 1.10
N HIS A 252 -12.96 -10.51 2.03
CA HIS A 252 -12.35 -9.42 2.79
C HIS A 252 -11.00 -9.04 2.16
N TRP A 253 -10.87 -7.78 1.75
CA TRP A 253 -9.65 -7.22 1.18
C TRP A 253 -9.66 -5.71 1.41
N ASN A 254 -8.50 -5.12 1.75
CA ASN A 254 -8.38 -3.69 2.08
C ASN A 254 -8.16 -2.80 0.84
N GLY A 255 -8.10 -3.39 -0.36
CA GLY A 255 -7.87 -2.65 -1.60
C GLY A 255 -6.40 -2.49 -2.01
N THR A 256 -5.43 -2.95 -1.21
CA THR A 256 -4.01 -2.72 -1.47
C THR A 256 -3.28 -3.96 -1.99
N GLY A 257 -2.20 -3.74 -2.74
CA GLY A 257 -1.33 -4.80 -3.27
C GLY A 257 -0.66 -5.66 -2.19
N ASP A 258 -0.41 -5.07 -1.02
CA ASP A 258 0.30 -5.73 0.09
C ASP A 258 -0.60 -6.60 0.98
N SER A 259 -1.90 -6.60 0.73
CA SER A 259 -2.86 -7.41 1.46
C SER A 259 -3.46 -8.49 0.57
N ARG A 260 -3.43 -9.74 1.03
CA ARG A 260 -4.03 -10.88 0.33
C ARG A 260 -5.53 -10.95 0.59
N PRO A 261 -6.40 -11.03 -0.44
CA PRO A 261 -7.82 -11.26 -0.24
C PRO A 261 -8.09 -12.54 0.55
N SER A 262 -8.97 -12.45 1.54
CA SER A 262 -9.45 -13.59 2.32
C SER A 262 -10.88 -13.94 1.92
N VAL A 263 -11.06 -15.13 1.37
CA VAL A 263 -12.34 -15.67 0.90
C VAL A 263 -12.96 -16.55 1.99
N ASP A 264 -14.14 -16.19 2.47
CA ASP A 264 -14.94 -17.00 3.40
C ASP A 264 -15.57 -18.19 2.65
N LEU A 265 -15.14 -19.39 3.03
CA LEU A 265 -15.58 -20.66 2.45
C LEU A 265 -16.75 -21.30 3.21
N THR A 266 -17.25 -20.63 4.26
CA THR A 266 -18.25 -21.15 5.18
C THR A 266 -19.66 -20.64 4.92
N GLY A 267 -19.78 -19.59 4.09
CA GLY A 267 -21.02 -18.95 3.65
C GLY A 267 -21.73 -19.66 2.49
#